data_AF-A0AA36EDG0-F1
#
_entry.id   AF-A0AA36EDG0-F1
#
_cell.length_a   1.000
_cell.length_b   1.000
_cell.length_c   1.000
_cell.angle_alpha   90.00
_cell.angle_beta   90.00
_cell.angle_gamma   90.00
#
_symmetry.space_group_name_H-M   'P 1'
#
loop_
_entity.id
_entity.type
_entity.pdbx_description
1 polymer ?
#
loop_
_entity_poly.entity_id
_entity_poly.type
_entity_poly.pdbx_seq_one_letter_code
_entity_poly.pdbx_strand_id
1 'polypeptide(L)'
;MELFLKQLKVYYVVTESCPEIPVSPPASLEEVCLAKSGAQMWMNDDYICRHSILNSLCHVSNYIQFQMIDGVSVVEQVEQLHRIADSVTASGIHIDENFHYIPLDRLIYWLKDEEDSRSTQQQQ
;
A
#
# COMPACT_ATOMS: atom_id res chain seq x y z
N MET A 1 -9.02 -7.38 -7.04
CA MET A 1 -7.64 -7.79 -6.69
C MET A 1 -7.47 -9.30 -6.61
N GLU A 2 -8.44 -10.03 -6.07
CA GLU A 2 -8.44 -11.51 -5.99
C GLU A 2 -8.04 -12.22 -7.30
N LEU A 3 -8.63 -11.86 -8.44
CA LEU A 3 -8.33 -12.50 -9.74
C LEU A 3 -6.85 -12.38 -10.12
N PHE A 4 -6.22 -11.25 -9.84
CA PHE A 4 -4.81 -11.02 -10.13
C PHE A 4 -3.90 -11.85 -9.23
N LEU A 5 -4.18 -11.90 -7.91
CA LEU A 5 -3.44 -12.74 -6.98
C LEU A 5 -3.59 -14.24 -7.30
N LYS A 6 -4.75 -14.65 -7.82
CA LYS A 6 -4.99 -16.01 -8.32
C LYS A 6 -4.15 -16.32 -9.57
N GLN A 7 -4.05 -15.38 -10.51
CA GLN A 7 -3.18 -15.53 -11.68
C GLN A 7 -1.69 -15.65 -11.29
N LEU A 8 -1.27 -14.89 -10.28
CA LEU A 8 0.08 -14.97 -9.71
C LEU A 8 0.30 -16.18 -8.79
N LYS A 9 -0.75 -16.99 -8.54
CA LYS A 9 -0.72 -18.18 -7.67
C LYS A 9 -0.34 -17.90 -6.21
N VAL A 10 -0.49 -16.67 -5.73
CA VAL A 10 -0.19 -16.29 -4.33
C VAL A 10 -1.45 -16.06 -3.51
N TYR A 11 -2.65 -16.05 -4.11
CA TYR A 11 -3.90 -15.77 -3.39
C TYR A 11 -4.15 -16.67 -2.18
N TYR A 12 -3.72 -17.94 -2.24
CA TYR A 12 -3.94 -18.91 -1.17
C TYR A 12 -3.36 -18.46 0.17
N VAL A 13 -2.25 -17.71 0.19
CA VAL A 13 -1.66 -17.21 1.44
C VAL A 13 -2.60 -16.24 2.16
N VAL A 14 -3.50 -15.56 1.43
CA VAL A 14 -4.50 -14.63 2.00
C VAL A 14 -5.59 -15.38 2.74
N THR A 15 -5.97 -16.57 2.26
CA THR A 15 -7.11 -17.35 2.76
C THR A 15 -6.72 -18.48 3.71
N GLU A 16 -5.50 -18.99 3.60
CA GLU A 16 -5.01 -20.18 4.29
C GLU A 16 -3.85 -19.84 5.23
N SER A 17 -3.76 -20.57 6.35
CA SER A 17 -2.65 -20.45 7.29
C SER A 17 -1.42 -21.24 6.85
N CYS A 18 -0.23 -20.85 7.32
CA CYS A 18 1.01 -21.57 7.07
C CYS A 18 0.88 -23.04 7.54
N PRO A 19 1.31 -24.03 6.72
CA PRO A 19 1.28 -25.43 7.09
C PRO A 19 1.94 -25.70 8.44
N GLU A 20 1.24 -26.43 9.32
CA GLU A 20 1.80 -26.83 10.61
C GLU A 20 2.86 -27.92 10.42
N ILE A 21 3.99 -27.77 11.11
CA ILE A 21 5.01 -28.81 11.16
C ILE A 21 4.55 -29.85 12.19
N PRO A 22 4.38 -31.12 11.83
CA PRO A 22 4.01 -32.16 12.79
C PRO A 22 5.06 -32.26 13.91
N VAL A 23 4.66 -32.01 15.16
CA VAL A 23 5.55 -32.06 16.34
C VAL A 23 5.45 -33.40 17.10
N SER A 24 4.42 -34.23 16.82
CA SER A 24 4.18 -35.48 17.57
C SER A 24 4.62 -36.75 16.81
N PRO A 25 5.16 -37.78 17.50
CA PRO A 25 5.17 -39.15 16.98
C PRO A 25 3.72 -39.60 16.72
N PRO A 26 3.39 -40.26 15.58
CA PRO A 26 4.26 -41.03 14.69
C PRO A 26 4.56 -40.33 13.34
N ALA A 27 4.73 -39.01 13.31
CA ALA A 27 5.05 -38.32 12.06
C ALA A 27 6.33 -38.91 11.41
N SER A 28 6.21 -39.36 10.17
CA SER A 28 7.33 -39.88 9.40
C SER A 28 8.30 -38.77 9.03
N LEU A 29 9.57 -39.13 8.80
CA LEU A 29 10.59 -38.17 8.37
C LEU A 29 10.19 -37.45 7.06
N GLU A 30 9.51 -38.17 6.16
CA GLU A 30 9.02 -37.64 4.89
C GLU A 30 7.92 -36.59 5.08
N GLU A 31 6.93 -36.86 5.93
CA GLU A 31 5.85 -35.91 6.27
C GLU A 31 6.42 -34.63 6.87
N VAL A 32 7.41 -34.74 7.75
CA VAL A 32 8.08 -33.57 8.36
C VAL A 32 8.85 -32.76 7.30
N CYS A 33 9.55 -33.42 6.38
CA CYS A 33 10.26 -32.75 5.29
C CYS A 33 9.32 -32.02 4.33
N LEU A 34 8.18 -32.64 3.97
CA LEU A 34 7.15 -32.05 3.12
C LEU A 34 6.47 -30.85 3.81
N ALA A 35 6.14 -30.97 5.10
CA ALA A 35 5.57 -29.86 5.86
C ALA A 35 6.53 -28.67 5.94
N LYS A 36 7.83 -28.92 6.16
CA LYS A 36 8.85 -27.87 6.19
C LYS A 36 9.03 -27.17 4.84
N SER A 37 9.11 -27.92 3.74
CA SER A 37 9.23 -27.31 2.42
C SER A 37 7.97 -26.54 2.03
N GLY A 38 6.78 -27.08 2.35
CA GLY A 38 5.50 -26.39 2.15
C GLY A 38 5.40 -25.10 2.96
N ALA A 39 5.78 -25.11 4.24
CA ALA A 39 5.83 -23.92 5.08
C ALA A 39 6.80 -22.87 4.51
N GLN A 40 7.98 -23.29 4.05
CA GLN A 40 8.95 -22.36 3.44
C GLN A 40 8.43 -21.72 2.15
N MET A 41 7.76 -22.50 1.30
CA MET A 41 7.11 -21.97 0.08
C MET A 41 6.00 -20.98 0.44
N TRP A 42 5.15 -21.34 1.40
CA TRP A 42 4.09 -20.46 1.90
C TRP A 42 4.67 -19.14 2.41
N MET A 43 5.76 -19.16 3.18
CA MET A 43 6.40 -17.95 3.70
C MET A 43 6.98 -17.07 2.60
N ASN A 44 7.56 -17.66 1.56
CA ASN A 44 8.08 -16.91 0.42
C ASN A 44 6.93 -16.23 -0.36
N ASP A 45 5.86 -16.97 -0.61
CA ASP A 45 4.68 -16.43 -1.31
C ASP A 45 3.94 -15.40 -0.45
N ASP A 46 3.90 -15.57 0.86
CA ASP A 46 3.36 -14.60 1.81
C ASP A 46 4.14 -13.29 1.78
N TYR A 47 5.47 -13.36 1.78
CA TYR A 47 6.32 -12.18 1.65
C TYR A 47 6.04 -11.45 0.33
N ILE A 48 5.97 -12.17 -0.80
CA ILE A 48 5.64 -11.58 -2.10
C ILE A 48 4.24 -10.95 -2.08
N CYS A 49 3.25 -11.63 -1.50
CA CYS A 49 1.88 -11.16 -1.50
C CYS A 49 1.67 -10.00 -0.53
N ARG A 50 1.84 -10.24 0.78
CA ARG A 50 1.50 -9.27 1.83
C ARG A 50 2.54 -8.17 1.96
N HIS A 51 3.83 -8.52 1.92
CA HIS A 51 4.91 -7.57 2.20
C HIS A 51 5.42 -6.84 0.96
N SER A 52 5.09 -7.33 -0.25
CA SER A 52 5.40 -6.64 -1.50
C SER A 52 4.14 -6.16 -2.22
N ILE A 53 3.37 -7.03 -2.86
CA ILE A 53 2.26 -6.62 -3.75
C ILE A 53 1.21 -5.78 -3.03
N LEU A 54 0.65 -6.30 -1.93
CA LEU A 54 -0.42 -5.61 -1.19
C LEU A 54 0.10 -4.35 -0.51
N ASN A 55 1.33 -4.37 0.00
CA ASN A 55 1.95 -3.21 0.63
C ASN A 55 2.17 -2.06 -0.38
N SER A 56 2.72 -2.37 -1.56
CA SER A 56 2.91 -1.40 -2.64
C SER A 56 1.58 -0.82 -3.11
N LEU A 57 0.53 -1.64 -3.22
CA LEU A 57 -0.81 -1.16 -3.58
C LEU A 57 -1.41 -0.24 -2.51
N CYS A 58 -1.15 -0.51 -1.22
CA CYS A 58 -1.54 0.38 -0.13
C CYS A 58 -0.88 1.76 -0.25
N HIS A 59 0.44 1.80 -0.52
CA HIS A 59 1.16 3.06 -0.72
C HIS A 59 0.60 3.86 -1.89
N VAL A 60 0.33 3.20 -3.03
CA VAL A 60 -0.26 3.84 -4.21
C VAL A 60 -1.68 4.35 -3.90
N SER A 61 -2.48 3.58 -3.17
CA SER A 61 -3.82 4.02 -2.74
C SER A 61 -3.74 5.28 -1.89
N ASN A 62 -2.84 5.31 -0.91
CA ASN A 62 -2.63 6.47 -0.04
C ASN A 62 -2.21 7.71 -0.86
N TYR A 63 -1.35 7.54 -1.86
CA TYR A 63 -0.93 8.63 -2.74
C TYR A 63 -2.11 9.19 -3.55
N ILE A 64 -2.88 8.33 -4.22
CA ILE A 64 -4.02 8.73 -5.07
C ILE A 64 -5.15 9.35 -4.24
N GLN A 65 -5.36 8.84 -3.02
CA GLN A 65 -6.44 9.27 -2.14
C GLN A 65 -6.07 10.45 -1.25
N PHE A 66 -4.81 10.91 -1.27
CA PHE A 66 -4.37 12.04 -0.46
C PHE A 66 -5.25 13.28 -0.73
N GLN A 67 -5.62 13.95 0.36
CA GLN A 67 -6.40 15.18 0.37
C GLN A 67 -5.80 16.09 1.42
N MET A 68 -5.73 17.39 1.10
CA MET A 68 -5.39 18.37 2.11
C MET A 68 -6.55 18.60 3.05
N ILE A 69 -6.22 18.87 4.30
CA ILE A 69 -7.12 19.08 5.43
C ILE A 69 -7.00 20.55 5.85
N ASP A 70 -8.16 21.19 6.02
CA ASP A 70 -8.25 22.57 6.50
C ASP A 70 -7.65 22.71 7.90
N GLY A 71 -7.01 23.86 8.14
CA GLY A 71 -6.41 24.16 9.45
C GLY A 71 -5.09 23.44 9.74
N VAL A 72 -4.59 22.60 8.83
CA VAL A 72 -3.25 22.01 8.89
C VAL A 72 -2.31 22.78 7.95
N SER A 73 -1.06 22.98 8.36
CA SER A 73 -0.06 23.70 7.56
C SER A 73 0.12 23.06 6.18
N VAL A 74 -0.03 23.84 5.11
CA VAL A 74 0.20 23.38 3.73
C VAL A 74 1.59 22.76 3.56
N VAL A 75 2.61 23.35 4.21
CA VAL A 75 3.98 22.84 4.13
C VAL A 75 4.09 21.44 4.74
N GLU A 76 3.48 21.22 5.91
CA GLU A 76 3.48 19.92 6.57
C GLU A 76 2.75 18.87 5.72
N GLN A 77 1.63 19.25 5.10
CA GLN A 77 0.86 18.36 4.24
C GLN A 77 1.61 18.00 2.95
N VAL A 78 2.33 18.96 2.35
CA VAL A 78 3.20 18.70 1.20
C VAL A 78 4.36 17.77 1.57
N GLU A 79 4.95 17.92 2.75
CA GLU A 79 5.96 16.98 3.25
C GLU A 79 5.38 15.56 3.43
N GLN A 80 4.16 15.44 3.96
CA GLN A 80 3.49 14.15 4.08
C GLN A 80 3.25 13.51 2.71
N LEU A 81 2.79 14.29 1.72
CA LEU A 81 2.61 13.82 0.35
C LEU A 81 3.93 13.33 -0.27
N HIS A 82 5.04 14.05 -0.05
CA HIS A 82 6.36 13.60 -0.49
C HIS A 82 6.77 12.27 0.16
N ARG A 83 6.57 12.09 1.47
CA ARG A 83 6.87 10.82 2.15
C ARG A 83 6.06 9.65 1.59
N ILE A 84 4.80 9.88 1.23
CA ILE A 84 3.97 8.88 0.57
C ILE A 84 4.53 8.57 -0.83
N ALA A 85 4.92 9.58 -1.60
CA ALA A 85 5.54 9.41 -2.92
C ALA A 85 6.85 8.60 -2.85
N ASP A 86 7.70 8.88 -1.85
CA ASP A 86 8.92 8.14 -1.57
C ASP A 86 8.62 6.66 -1.26
N SER A 87 7.56 6.40 -0.50
CA SER A 87 7.12 5.04 -0.16
C SER A 87 6.64 4.26 -1.38
N VAL A 88 5.98 4.92 -2.33
CA VAL A 88 5.59 4.32 -3.63
C VAL A 88 6.82 4.04 -4.49
N THR A 89 7.77 4.97 -4.53
CA THR A 89 9.02 4.83 -5.30
C THR A 89 9.90 3.73 -4.73
N ALA A 90 10.01 3.63 -3.41
CA ALA A 90 10.73 2.56 -2.71
C ALA A 90 10.14 1.16 -2.97
N SER A 91 8.84 1.09 -3.28
CA SER A 91 8.18 -0.12 -3.77
C SER A 91 8.52 -0.49 -5.23
N GLY A 92 9.38 0.30 -5.90
CA GLY A 92 9.78 0.09 -7.29
C GLY A 92 8.78 0.61 -8.32
N ILE A 93 7.78 1.40 -7.89
CA ILE A 93 6.76 1.98 -8.77
C ILE A 93 7.18 3.41 -9.12
N HIS A 94 7.45 3.65 -10.40
CA HIS A 94 7.78 4.99 -10.89
C HIS A 94 6.51 5.84 -11.00
N ILE A 95 6.47 6.97 -10.30
CA ILE A 95 5.40 7.96 -10.44
C ILE A 95 5.74 8.83 -11.65
N ASP A 96 5.03 8.63 -12.76
CA ASP A 96 5.20 9.46 -13.94
C ASP A 96 4.85 10.93 -13.63
N GLU A 97 5.54 11.87 -14.29
CA GLU A 97 5.34 13.31 -14.07
C GLU A 97 3.88 13.71 -14.28
N ASN A 98 3.14 13.02 -15.16
CA ASN A 98 1.73 13.30 -15.39
C ASN A 98 0.82 12.85 -14.24
N PHE A 99 1.25 11.92 -13.39
CA PHE A 99 0.48 11.49 -12.22
C PHE A 99 0.62 12.46 -11.04
N HIS A 100 1.65 13.31 -11.04
CA HIS A 100 1.80 14.40 -10.06
C HIS A 100 0.71 15.47 -10.23
N TYR A 101 0.06 15.55 -11.39
CA TYR A 101 -1.07 16.48 -11.60
C TYR A 101 -2.29 16.11 -10.76
N ILE A 102 -2.47 14.85 -10.34
CA ILE A 102 -3.66 14.44 -9.57
C ILE A 102 -3.67 15.04 -8.16
N PRO A 103 -2.57 14.97 -7.38
CA PRO A 103 -2.48 15.72 -6.12
C PRO A 103 -2.43 17.23 -6.30
N LEU A 104 -1.77 17.72 -7.36
CA LEU A 104 -1.61 19.16 -7.62
C LEU A 104 -2.92 19.84 -8.03
N ASP A 105 -3.76 19.21 -8.85
CA ASP A 105 -5.07 19.75 -9.22
C ASP A 105 -5.93 19.95 -7.97
N ARG A 106 -5.92 18.99 -7.04
CA ARG A 106 -6.60 19.13 -5.74
C ARG A 106 -6.02 20.24 -4.88
N LEU A 107 -4.70 20.43 -4.92
CA LEU A 107 -3.99 21.54 -4.27
C LEU A 107 -4.44 22.90 -4.82
N ILE A 108 -4.59 23.01 -6.14
CA ILE A 108 -5.05 24.22 -6.82
C ILE A 108 -6.51 24.52 -6.45
N TYR A 109 -7.39 23.52 -6.47
CA TYR A 109 -8.78 23.70 -6.03
C TYR A 109 -8.87 24.16 -4.57
N TRP A 110 -8.06 23.56 -3.70
CA TRP A 110 -8.04 23.93 -2.28
C TRP A 110 -7.54 25.36 -2.05
N LEU A 111 -6.43 25.74 -2.71
CA LEU A 111 -5.91 27.11 -2.64
C LEU A 111 -6.92 28.15 -3.15
N LYS A 112 -7.70 27.79 -4.18
CA LYS A 112 -8.77 28.62 -4.71
C LYS A 112 -9.89 28.83 -3.67
N ASP A 113 -10.34 27.75 -3.03
CA ASP A 113 -11.41 27.79 -2.03
C ASP A 113 -11.01 28.57 -0.76
N GLU A 114 -9.76 28.42 -0.34
CA GLU A 114 -9.15 29.15 0.78
C GLU A 114 -9.02 30.67 0.48
N GLU A 115 -8.69 31.05 -0.75
CA GLU A 115 -8.61 32.45 -1.20
C GLU A 115 -10.00 33.10 -1.30
N ASP A 116 -10.98 32.37 -1.84
CA ASP A 116 -12.39 32.79 -1.92
C ASP A 116 -13.00 32.97 -0.51
N SER A 117 -12.67 32.08 0.42
CA SER A 117 -13.10 32.14 1.82
C SER A 117 -12.54 33.37 2.56
N ARG A 118 -11.25 33.72 2.36
CA ARG A 118 -10.64 34.92 2.96
C ARG A 118 -11.19 36.22 2.37
N SER A 119 -11.44 36.24 1.07
CA SER A 119 -12.01 37.40 0.37
C SER A 119 -13.40 37.76 0.89
N THR A 120 -14.18 36.75 1.28
CA THR A 120 -15.53 36.91 1.81
C THR A 120 -15.53 37.44 3.26
N GLN A 121 -14.53 37.07 4.07
CA GLN A 121 -14.38 37.56 5.45
C GLN A 121 -13.89 39.00 5.56
N GLN A 122 -13.17 39.53 4.56
CA GLN A 122 -12.70 40.92 4.55
C GLN A 122 -13.75 41.95 4.09
N GLN A 123 -14.90 41.51 3.58
CA GLN A 123 -16.00 42.36 3.12
C GLN A 123 -17.19 42.46 4.10
N GLN A 124 -17.08 41.84 5.29
CA GLN A 124 -18.01 42.00 6.42
C GLN A 124 -17.35 42.78 7.55
#